data_AF-A0A2A2HI73-F1
#
_entry.id   AF-A0A2A2HI73-F1
#
_cell.length_a   1.000
_cell.length_b   1.000
_cell.length_c   1.000
_cell.angle_alpha   90.00
_cell.angle_beta   90.00
_cell.angle_gamma   90.00
#
_symmetry.space_group_name_H-M   'P 1'
#
loop_
_entity.id
_entity.type
_entity.pdbx_description
1 polymer ?
#
loop_
_entity_poly.entity_id
_entity_poly.type
_entity_poly.pdbx_seq_one_letter_code
_entity_poly.pdbx_strand_id
1 'polypeptide(L)'
;LIKNELSWYTPLPGHVLYATLNYGSVSGDRAHFWRDDYLIGTSIGLRGGYKQLSYSTYIGFPLLNSSDHKHDHMVSGFRVSLSY
;
A
#
# COMPACT_ATOMS: atom_id res chain seq x y z
N LEU A 1 10.73 -4.96 6.16
CA LEU A 1 9.52 -4.24 5.72
C LEU A 1 8.58 -4.14 6.91
N ILE A 2 8.24 -2.94 7.34
CA ILE A 2 7.20 -2.69 8.34
C ILE A 2 5.99 -2.17 7.58
N LYS A 3 4.82 -2.78 7.81
CA LYS A 3 3.54 -2.36 7.22
C LYS A 3 2.52 -2.13 8.33
N ASN A 4 2.03 -0.91 8.41
CA ASN A 4 0.94 -0.53 9.30
C ASN A 4 -0.32 -0.32 8.46
N GLU A 5 -1.46 -0.82 8.93
CA GLU A 5 -2.78 -0.63 8.29
C GLU A 5 -3.78 -0.13 9.33
N LEU A 6 -4.45 0.98 9.02
CA LEU A 6 -5.59 1.47 9.76
C LEU A 6 -6.86 1.16 8.96
N SER A 7 -7.80 0.45 9.56
CA SER A 7 -9.09 0.11 8.93
C SER A 7 -10.23 0.85 9.62
N TRP A 8 -11.08 1.51 8.84
CA TRP A 8 -12.31 2.15 9.27
C TRP A 8 -13.52 1.39 8.71
N TYR A 9 -14.29 0.81 9.63
CA TYR A 9 -15.60 0.24 9.31
C TYR A 9 -16.58 1.35 8.98
N THR A 10 -16.98 1.41 7.71
CA THR A 10 -17.90 2.45 7.25
C THR A 10 -19.32 2.14 7.70
N PRO A 11 -20.23 3.14 7.71
CA PRO A 11 -21.66 2.90 7.93
C PRO A 11 -22.31 1.99 6.88
N LEU A 12 -21.63 1.72 5.75
CA LEU A 12 -22.08 0.81 4.70
C LEU A 12 -21.70 -0.65 5.06
N PRO A 13 -22.68 -1.54 5.31
CA PRO A 13 -22.38 -2.92 5.71
C PRO A 13 -21.54 -3.65 4.66
N GLY A 14 -20.48 -4.32 5.11
CA GLY A 14 -19.59 -5.08 4.22
C GLY A 14 -18.54 -4.22 3.49
N HIS A 15 -18.40 -2.94 3.83
CA HIS A 15 -17.41 -2.03 3.23
C HIS A 15 -16.49 -1.42 4.29
N VAL A 16 -15.17 -1.46 4.02
CA VAL A 16 -14.11 -0.98 4.90
C VAL A 16 -13.18 -0.08 4.10
N LEU A 17 -13.03 1.16 4.57
CA LEU A 17 -11.96 2.04 4.13
C LEU A 17 -10.69 1.70 4.91
N TYR A 18 -9.55 1.71 4.26
CA TYR A 18 -8.28 1.47 4.93
C TYR A 18 -7.18 2.40 4.43
N ALA A 19 -6.26 2.75 5.31
CA ALA A 19 -5.04 3.46 4.99
C ALA A 19 -3.83 2.62 5.41
N THR A 20 -2.75 2.65 4.64
CA THR A 20 -1.52 1.92 4.97
C THR A 20 -0.31 2.83 4.96
N LEU A 21 0.65 2.54 5.83
CA LEU A 21 1.96 3.18 5.86
C LEU A 21 3.02 2.08 5.90
N ASN A 22 3.89 2.07 4.89
CA ASN A 22 4.90 1.05 4.66
C ASN A 22 6.30 1.67 4.74
N TYR A 23 7.20 1.02 5.46
CA TYR A 23 8.62 1.34 5.53
C TYR A 23 9.44 0.13 5.09
N GLY A 24 10.20 0.26 4.01
CA GLY A 24 11.15 -0.74 3.55
C GLY A 24 12.56 -0.18 3.55
N SER A 25 13.52 -0.87 4.14
CA SER A 25 14.95 -0.59 4.00
C SER A 25 15.63 -1.77 3.36
N VAL A 26 16.53 -1.53 2.40
CA VAL A 26 17.36 -2.58 1.80
C VAL A 26 18.71 -2.58 2.51
N SER A 27 18.96 -3.58 3.36
CA SER A 27 20.25 -3.81 4.01
C SER A 27 20.88 -5.08 3.44
N GLY A 28 21.83 -4.94 2.51
CA GLY A 28 22.61 -6.05 1.98
C GLY A 28 24.10 -5.73 1.98
N ASP A 29 24.99 -6.71 2.16
CA ASP A 29 26.46 -6.53 2.28
C ASP A 29 27.15 -5.87 1.07
N ARG A 30 26.42 -5.63 -0.03
CA ARG A 30 26.89 -4.86 -1.20
C ARG A 30 26.31 -3.44 -1.28
N ALA A 31 25.51 -3.03 -0.29
CA ALA A 31 24.85 -1.72 -0.21
C ALA A 31 25.79 -0.60 0.25
N HIS A 32 27.04 -0.89 0.63
CA HIS A 32 28.01 0.15 1.00
C HIS A 32 28.39 1.12 -0.14
N PHE A 33 27.99 0.84 -1.39
CA PHE A 33 28.19 1.73 -2.53
C PHE A 33 26.96 2.57 -2.92
N TRP A 34 25.76 2.14 -2.49
CA TRP A 34 24.49 2.79 -2.79
C TRP A 34 23.83 3.13 -1.46
N ARG A 35 23.97 4.42 -1.08
CA ARG A 35 23.17 5.19 -0.11
C ARG A 35 22.02 4.41 0.53
N ASP A 36 21.91 4.45 1.85
CA ASP A 36 20.80 3.87 2.63
C ASP A 36 19.45 4.03 1.92
N ASP A 37 19.04 2.99 1.18
CA ASP A 37 17.82 3.01 0.39
C ASP A 37 16.67 2.61 1.31
N TYR A 38 16.07 3.62 1.93
CA TYR A 38 14.79 3.52 2.59
C TYR A 38 13.69 4.06 1.69
N LEU A 39 12.57 3.35 1.66
CA LEU A 39 11.37 3.73 0.94
C LEU A 39 10.21 3.76 1.92
N ILE A 40 9.59 4.94 2.04
CA ILE A 40 8.37 5.14 2.82
C ILE A 40 7.25 5.39 1.84
N GLY A 41 6.23 4.53 1.88
CA GLY A 41 5.05 4.64 1.02
C GLY A 41 3.77 4.65 1.84
N THR A 42 2.77 5.38 1.37
CA THR A 42 1.42 5.37 1.94
C THR A 42 0.41 4.91 0.90
N SER A 43 -0.74 4.40 1.35
CA SER A 43 -1.86 4.15 0.47
C SER A 43 -3.19 4.34 1.17
N ILE A 44 -4.23 4.65 0.41
CA ILE A 44 -5.62 4.60 0.84
C ILE A 44 -6.39 3.66 -0.08
N GLY A 45 -7.34 2.91 0.48
CA GLY A 45 -8.14 1.97 -0.28
C GLY A 45 -9.50 1.70 0.32
N LEU A 46 -10.32 1.03 -0.48
CA LEU A 46 -11.64 0.56 -0.14
C LEU A 46 -11.71 -0.92 -0.45
N ARG A 47 -12.13 -1.72 0.52
CA ARG A 47 -12.45 -3.14 0.30
C ARG A 47 -13.86 -3.43 0.74
N GLY A 48 -14.50 -4.36 0.07
CA GLY A 48 -15.80 -4.84 0.48
C GLY A 48 -16.23 -6.07 -0.27
N GLY A 49 -17.43 -6.54 0.02
CA GLY A 49 -17.98 -7.71 -0.64
C GLY A 49 -19.48 -7.85 -0.43
N TYR A 50 -20.09 -8.56 -1.36
CA TYR A 50 -21.48 -8.93 -1.30
C TYR A 50 -21.67 -10.36 -1.80
N LYS A 51 -22.25 -11.22 -0.95
CA LYS A 51 -22.39 -12.66 -1.20
C LYS A 51 -21.03 -13.30 -1.54
N GLN A 52 -20.89 -13.79 -2.76
CA GLN A 52 -19.73 -14.50 -3.28
C GLN A 52 -18.69 -13.56 -3.91
N LEU A 53 -19.05 -12.29 -4.12
CA LEU A 53 -18.21 -11.30 -4.77
C LEU A 53 -17.48 -10.46 -3.73
N SER A 54 -16.15 -10.38 -3.84
CA SER A 54 -15.32 -9.47 -3.05
C SER A 54 -14.51 -8.57 -3.97
N TYR A 55 -14.26 -7.35 -3.53
CA TYR A 55 -13.43 -6.40 -4.26
C TYR A 55 -12.51 -5.61 -3.32
N SER A 56 -11.40 -5.14 -3.87
CA SER A 56 -10.59 -4.10 -3.26
C SER A 56 -10.04 -3.16 -4.31
N THR A 57 -9.90 -1.90 -3.95
CA THR A 57 -9.23 -0.87 -4.77
C THR A 57 -8.38 -0.01 -3.86
N TYR A 58 -7.24 0.45 -4.37
CA TYR A 58 -6.36 1.35 -3.62
C TYR A 58 -5.62 2.32 -4.54
N ILE A 59 -5.19 3.42 -3.94
CA ILE A 59 -4.28 4.40 -4.52
C ILE A 59 -3.16 4.63 -3.50
N GLY A 60 -1.92 4.55 -3.97
CA GLY A 60 -0.70 4.66 -3.19
C GLY A 60 0.22 5.75 -3.72
N PHE A 61 0.95 6.35 -2.79
CA PHE A 61 1.89 7.44 -3.04
C PHE A 61 3.19 7.17 -2.28
N PRO A 62 4.36 7.40 -2.90
CA PRO A 62 5.62 7.45 -2.17
C PRO A 62 5.65 8.73 -1.31
N LEU A 63 6.04 8.60 -0.03
CA LEU A 63 6.22 9.73 0.87
C LEU A 63 7.68 10.20 0.91
N LEU A 64 8.62 9.25 1.00
CA LEU A 64 10.05 9.51 1.04
C LEU A 64 10.79 8.41 0.29
N ASN A 65 11.72 8.82 -0.55
CA ASN A 65 12.67 7.95 -1.23
C ASN A 65 14.08 8.57 -1.10
N SER A 66 15.06 7.76 -0.73
CA SER A 66 16.46 8.21 -0.50
C SER A 66 17.22 8.48 -1.82
N SER A 67 16.71 7.98 -2.95
CA SER A 67 17.34 8.11 -4.25
C SER A 67 16.91 9.40 -4.98
N ASP A 68 17.85 10.10 -5.63
CA ASP A 68 17.62 11.29 -6.48
C ASP A 68 16.64 11.05 -7.65
N HIS A 69 16.26 9.79 -7.89
CA HIS A 69 15.17 9.43 -8.80
C HIS A 69 13.83 9.65 -8.08
N LYS A 70 13.30 10.88 -8.24
CA LYS A 70 11.92 11.24 -7.91
C LYS A 70 10.95 10.35 -8.68
N HIS A 71 10.65 9.18 -8.15
CA HIS A 71 9.51 8.40 -8.57
C HIS A 71 8.26 9.01 -7.92
N ASP A 72 7.82 10.18 -8.39
CA ASP A 72 6.54 10.82 -8.04
C ASP A 72 5.36 10.09 -8.71
N HIS A 73 5.43 8.77 -8.80
CA HIS A 73 4.45 7.99 -9.52
C HIS A 73 3.41 7.48 -8.54
N MET A 74 2.19 8.01 -8.69
CA MET A 74 1.00 7.46 -8.05
C MET A 74 0.77 6.04 -8.58
N VAL A 75 0.55 5.09 -7.67
CA VAL A 75 0.24 3.69 -8.00
C VAL A 75 -1.19 3.42 -7.63
N SER A 76 -2.02 2.95 -8.56
CA SER A 76 -3.36 2.45 -8.26
C SER A 76 -3.45 0.96 -8.55
N GLY A 77 -4.37 0.29 -7.87
CA GLY A 77 -4.62 -1.12 -8.10
C GLY A 77 -6.04 -1.49 -7.72
N PHE A 78 -6.58 -2.48 -8.43
CA PHE A 78 -7.89 -3.06 -8.13
C PHE A 78 -7.79 -4.59 -8.15
N ARG A 79 -8.65 -5.23 -7.37
CA ARG A 79 -8.81 -6.68 -7.31
C ARG A 79 -10.28 -7.01 -7.16
N VAL A 80 -10.72 -8.04 -7.87
CA VAL A 80 -12.05 -8.62 -7.74
C VAL A 80 -11.88 -10.13 -7.59
N SER A 81 -12.70 -10.75 -6.73
CA SER A 81 -12.69 -12.19 -6.47
C SER A 81 -14.11 -12.71 -6.38
N LEU A 82 -14.35 -13.88 -6.96
CA LEU A 82 -15.60 -14.64 -6.85
C LEU A 82 -15.30 -15.96 -6.16
N SER A 83 -15.96 -16.24 -5.05
CA SER A 83 -15.81 -17.51 -4.31
C SER A 83 -17.07 -18.35 -4.52
N TYR A 84 -16.93 -19.60 -4.98
CA TYR A 84 -18.04 -20.50 -5.28
C TYR A 84 -17.97 -21.78 -4.46
#